data_AF-A0A9P5V6X9-F1
#
_entry.id   AF-A0A9P5V6X9-F1
#
_cell.length_a   1.000
_cell.length_b   1.000
_cell.length_c   1.000
_cell.angle_alpha   90.00
_cell.angle_beta   90.00
_cell.angle_gamma   90.00
#
_symmetry.space_group_name_H-M   'P 1'
#
loop_
_entity.id
_entity.type
_entity.pdbx_description
1 polymer ?
#
loop_
_entity_poly.entity_id
_entity_poly.type
_entity_poly.pdbx_seq_one_letter_code
_entity_poly.pdbx_strand_id
1 'polypeptide(L)'
;KLPLALANLLYALPGKTGSDIEKILSKYQGERRPKALATYKNSRMLSHVLRKDTVGMVARLVSTNMLTWLWGVFLARAFGNRPQVGFLEKVESRGTVPANPSPRMDKARAVFEEEKMVAAQFV
;
A
#
# COMPACT_ATOMS: atom_id res chain seq x y z
N LYS A 1 -14.44 4.92 -3.14
CA LYS A 1 -13.57 3.73 -3.22
C LYS A 1 -12.93 3.49 -1.86
N LEU A 2 -13.31 2.41 -1.16
CA LEU A 2 -12.68 2.06 0.11
C LEU A 2 -11.22 1.64 -0.14
N PRO A 3 -10.25 2.06 0.68
CA PRO A 3 -8.87 1.63 0.49
C PRO A 3 -8.69 0.15 0.86
N LEU A 4 -7.94 -0.61 0.07
CA LEU A 4 -7.69 -2.06 0.29
C LEU A 4 -7.15 -2.36 1.70
N ALA A 5 -6.30 -1.49 2.23
CA ALA A 5 -5.76 -1.62 3.58
C ALA A 5 -6.81 -1.47 4.70
N LEU A 6 -7.95 -0.82 4.43
CA LEU A 6 -9.08 -0.73 5.37
C LEU A 6 -9.97 -1.97 5.24
N ALA A 7 -10.22 -2.45 4.01
CA ALA A 7 -10.95 -3.68 3.78
C ALA A 7 -10.28 -4.88 4.49
N ASN A 8 -8.95 -5.01 4.39
CA ASN A 8 -8.21 -6.04 5.11
C ASN A 8 -8.34 -5.93 6.65
N LEU A 9 -8.36 -4.71 7.20
CA LEU A 9 -8.53 -4.50 8.64
C LEU A 9 -9.95 -4.82 9.12
N LEU A 10 -10.96 -4.50 8.30
CA LEU A 10 -12.36 -4.82 8.57
C LEU A 10 -12.65 -6.31 8.48
N TYR A 11 -11.95 -7.03 7.61
CA TYR A 11 -12.06 -8.48 7.53
C TYR A 11 -11.41 -9.18 8.72
N ALA A 12 -10.23 -8.70 9.16
CA ALA A 12 -9.50 -9.28 10.28
C ALA A 12 -10.08 -8.96 11.67
N LEU A 13 -11.31 -8.45 11.75
CA LEU A 13 -11.95 -8.04 13.00
C LEU A 13 -12.61 -9.25 13.68
N PRO A 14 -12.30 -9.55 14.97
CA PRO A 14 -12.89 -10.68 15.68
C PRO A 14 -14.39 -10.46 16.01
N GLY A 15 -14.86 -9.21 16.06
CA GLY A 15 -16.25 -8.85 16.35
C GLY A 15 -16.78 -7.79 15.40
N LYS A 16 -18.04 -7.92 14.99
CA LYS A 16 -18.73 -6.96 14.09
C LYS A 16 -19.53 -5.90 14.88
N THR A 17 -19.07 -5.55 16.07
CA THR A 17 -19.70 -4.53 16.91
C THR A 17 -19.38 -3.14 16.38
N GLY A 18 -20.36 -2.22 16.40
CA GLY A 18 -20.16 -0.84 15.91
C GLY A 18 -19.01 -0.10 16.59
N SER A 19 -18.81 -0.32 17.90
CA SER A 19 -17.74 0.29 18.69
C SER A 19 -16.33 -0.13 18.25
N ASP A 20 -16.15 -1.40 17.86
CA ASP A 20 -14.86 -1.93 17.41
C ASP A 20 -14.49 -1.38 16.03
N ILE A 21 -15.49 -1.19 15.17
CA ILE A 21 -15.33 -0.58 13.85
C ILE A 21 -14.87 0.87 14.00
N GLU A 22 -15.51 1.66 14.86
CA GLU A 22 -15.13 3.06 15.11
C GLU A 22 -13.71 3.19 15.67
N LYS A 23 -13.32 2.30 16.58
CA LYS A 23 -11.98 2.26 17.17
C LYS A 23 -10.92 1.99 16.11
N ILE A 24 -11.15 1.03 15.22
CA ILE A 24 -10.22 0.70 14.13
C ILE A 24 -10.18 1.80 13.08
N LEU A 25 -11.31 2.41 12.74
CA LEU A 25 -11.35 3.55 11.83
C LEU A 25 -10.57 4.75 12.37
N SER A 26 -10.72 5.04 13.66
CA SER A 26 -10.00 6.12 14.33
C SER A 26 -8.49 5.87 14.33
N LYS A 27 -8.07 4.64 14.67
CA LYS A 27 -6.66 4.22 14.60
C LYS A 27 -6.11 4.31 13.17
N TYR A 28 -6.90 3.86 12.20
CA TYR A 28 -6.55 3.90 10.79
C TYR A 28 -6.35 5.33 10.29
N GLN A 29 -7.24 6.25 10.66
CA GLN A 29 -7.13 7.67 10.33
C GLN A 29 -5.88 8.29 10.97
N GLY A 30 -5.61 8.00 12.25
CA GLY A 30 -4.41 8.46 12.95
C GLY A 30 -3.12 8.01 12.25
N GLU A 31 -3.04 6.76 11.83
CA GLU A 31 -1.87 6.22 11.11
C GLU A 31 -1.72 6.79 9.68
N ARG A 32 -2.83 7.10 9.00
CA ARG A 32 -2.80 7.59 7.61
C ARG A 32 -2.62 9.08 7.47
N ARG A 33 -3.14 9.89 8.38
CA ARG A 33 -3.09 11.35 8.32
C ARG A 33 -1.66 11.89 8.11
N PRO A 34 -0.61 11.46 8.85
CA PRO A 34 0.75 11.94 8.61
C PRO A 34 1.30 11.50 7.24
N LYS A 35 0.99 10.27 6.80
CA LYS A 35 1.40 9.76 5.48
C LYS A 35 0.74 10.54 4.34
N ALA A 36 -0.54 10.87 4.49
CA ALA A 36 -1.27 11.70 3.53
C ALA A 36 -0.70 13.11 3.45
N LEU A 37 -0.35 13.72 4.60
CA LEU A 37 0.29 15.04 4.63
C LEU A 37 1.69 15.02 4.01
N ALA A 38 2.49 13.99 4.29
CA ALA A 38 3.81 13.83 3.65
C ALA A 38 3.69 13.67 2.14
N THR A 39 2.74 12.85 1.68
CA THR A 39 2.45 12.68 0.26
C THR A 39 1.98 13.99 -0.38
N TYR A 40 1.10 14.74 0.29
CA TYR A 40 0.64 16.04 -0.18
C TYR A 40 1.81 17.04 -0.33
N LYS A 41 2.72 17.09 0.64
CA LYS A 41 3.94 17.92 0.56
C LYS A 41 4.82 17.51 -0.62
N ASN A 42 5.05 16.19 -0.80
CA ASN A 42 5.83 15.67 -1.92
C ASN A 42 5.19 15.98 -3.27
N SER A 43 3.87 15.79 -3.42
CA SER A 43 3.15 16.12 -4.65
C SER A 43 3.19 17.61 -4.94
N ARG A 44 3.05 18.47 -3.93
CA ARG A 44 3.17 19.92 -4.10
C ARG A 44 4.57 20.32 -4.56
N MET A 45 5.62 19.73 -3.98
CA MET A 45 7.00 19.92 -4.45
C MET A 45 7.16 19.47 -5.91
N LEU A 46 6.61 18.32 -6.28
CA LEU A 46 6.66 17.81 -7.65
C LEU A 46 5.92 18.74 -8.64
N SER A 47 4.82 19.35 -8.22
CA SER A 47 4.10 20.35 -9.03
C SER A 47 4.94 21.60 -9.30
N HIS A 48 5.83 22.00 -8.38
CA HIS A 48 6.81 23.06 -8.62
C HIS A 48 7.90 22.62 -9.60
N VAL A 49 8.33 21.35 -9.54
CA VAL A 49 9.27 20.76 -10.50
C VAL A 49 8.69 20.67 -11.92
N LEU A 50 7.37 20.47 -12.04
CA LEU A 50 6.68 20.41 -13.33
C LEU A 50 6.40 21.79 -13.94
N ARG A 51 6.42 22.86 -13.13
CA ARG A 51 6.39 24.23 -13.64
C ARG A 51 7.74 24.56 -14.26
N LYS A 52 7.78 25.55 -15.17
CA LYS A 52 9.03 26.07 -15.80
C LYS A 52 9.91 26.84 -14.80
N ASP A 53 10.01 26.35 -13.58
CA ASP A 53 10.90 26.87 -12.55
C ASP A 53 12.30 26.28 -12.78
N THR A 54 13.34 26.99 -12.34
CA THR A 54 14.75 26.57 -12.46
C THR A 54 14.99 25.17 -11.88
N VAL A 55 14.24 24.80 -10.83
CA VAL A 55 14.25 23.47 -10.21
C VAL A 55 13.76 22.37 -11.17
N GLY A 56 12.76 22.67 -12.00
CA GLY A 56 12.24 21.74 -13.02
C GLY A 56 13.25 21.45 -14.12
N MET A 57 14.02 22.46 -14.52
CA MET A 57 15.09 22.31 -15.52
C MET A 57 16.23 21.42 -14.99
N VAL A 58 16.65 21.60 -13.73
CA VAL A 58 17.63 20.73 -13.07
C VAL A 58 17.11 19.30 -12.93
N ALA A 59 15.87 19.12 -12.46
CA ALA A 59 15.27 17.79 -12.32
C ALA A 59 15.18 17.05 -13.66
N ARG A 60 14.87 17.77 -14.76
CA ARG A 60 14.84 17.22 -16.11
C ARG A 60 16.24 16.86 -16.61
N LEU A 61 17.26 17.66 -16.31
CA LEU A 61 18.64 17.35 -16.67
C LEU A 61 19.13 16.07 -15.96
N VAL A 62 18.80 15.92 -14.68
CA VAL A 62 19.12 14.74 -13.87
C VAL A 62 18.35 13.51 -14.35
N SER A 63 17.06 13.65 -14.70
CA SER A 63 16.27 12.51 -15.18
C SER A 63 16.67 12.05 -16.58
N THR A 64 17.12 12.97 -17.44
CA THR A 64 17.57 12.64 -18.80
C THR A 64 18.94 11.95 -18.80
N ASN A 65 19.81 12.30 -17.85
CA ASN A 65 21.14 11.69 -17.69
C ASN A 65 21.18 10.60 -16.59
N MET A 66 20.02 10.12 -16.15
CA MET A 66 19.98 9.14 -15.06
C MET A 66 20.51 7.80 -15.57
N LEU A 67 21.55 7.26 -14.92
CA LEU A 67 22.07 5.94 -15.27
C LEU A 67 20.99 4.86 -15.10
N THR A 68 20.95 3.91 -16.02
CA THR A 68 19.94 2.84 -16.09
C THR A 68 19.84 1.99 -14.82
N TRP A 69 20.94 1.78 -14.10
CA TRP A 69 20.93 1.05 -12.83
C TRP A 69 20.14 1.80 -11.73
N LEU A 70 20.28 3.12 -11.66
CA LEU A 70 19.57 3.97 -10.69
C LEU A 70 18.07 4.01 -11.01
N TRP A 71 17.74 4.04 -12.30
CA TRP A 71 16.36 3.91 -12.77
C TRP A 71 15.74 2.58 -12.35
N GLY A 72 16.50 1.47 -12.46
CA GLY A 72 16.06 0.15 -11.97
C GLY A 72 15.72 0.13 -10.48
N VAL A 73 16.57 0.73 -9.63
CA VAL A 73 16.31 0.84 -8.19
C VAL A 73 15.07 1.70 -7.90
N PHE A 74 14.92 2.81 -8.61
CA PHE A 74 13.75 3.69 -8.48
C PHE A 74 12.46 2.94 -8.84
N LEU A 75 12.43 2.25 -9.99
CA LEU A 75 11.29 1.46 -10.43
C LEU A 75 10.96 0.34 -9.44
N ALA A 76 11.95 -0.41 -8.96
CA ALA A 76 11.74 -1.47 -7.98
C ALA A 76 11.07 -0.95 -6.70
N ARG A 77 11.49 0.24 -6.22
CA ARG A 77 10.90 0.86 -5.03
C ARG A 77 9.51 1.45 -5.28
N ALA A 78 9.29 2.03 -6.46
CA ALA A 78 7.99 2.57 -6.85
C ALA A 78 6.93 1.47 -7.02
N PHE A 79 7.29 0.35 -7.63
CA PHE A 79 6.38 -0.75 -7.95
C PHE A 79 6.39 -1.91 -6.94
N GLY A 80 7.23 -1.85 -5.89
CA GLY A 80 7.28 -2.88 -4.85
C GLY A 80 6.07 -2.88 -3.92
N ASN A 81 5.39 -1.73 -3.76
CA ASN A 81 4.16 -1.64 -2.98
C ASN A 81 2.94 -2.01 -3.84
N ARG A 82 2.54 -3.28 -3.77
CA ARG A 82 1.36 -3.82 -4.46
C ARG A 82 0.35 -4.30 -3.42
N PRO A 83 -0.52 -3.40 -2.91
CA PRO A 83 -1.50 -3.80 -1.90
C PRO A 83 -2.46 -4.82 -2.51
N GLN A 84 -2.50 -6.01 -1.93
CA GLN A 84 -3.48 -7.06 -2.25
C GLN A 84 -4.51 -7.19 -1.14
N VAL A 85 -5.62 -7.81 -1.50
CA VAL A 85 -6.67 -8.18 -0.57
C VAL A 85 -6.28 -9.49 0.10
N GLY A 86 -6.17 -9.52 1.43
CA GLY A 86 -5.69 -10.69 2.16
C GLY A 86 -6.69 -11.85 2.24
N PHE A 87 -7.98 -11.54 2.10
CA PHE A 87 -9.10 -12.51 2.15
C PHE A 87 -9.47 -13.12 0.79
N LEU A 88 -8.70 -12.82 -0.25
CA LEU A 88 -8.84 -13.44 -1.57
C LEU A 88 -7.73 -14.46 -1.79
N GLU A 89 -7.91 -15.34 -2.78
CA GLU A 89 -6.84 -16.23 -3.23
C GLU A 89 -5.63 -15.41 -3.70
N LYS A 90 -4.43 -15.90 -3.36
CA LYS A 90 -3.19 -15.21 -3.73
C LYS A 90 -3.08 -15.22 -5.24
N VAL A 91 -3.10 -14.04 -5.84
CA VAL A 91 -2.77 -13.89 -7.26
C VAL A 91 -1.29 -14.16 -7.43
N GLU A 92 -0.94 -15.06 -8.36
CA GLU A 92 0.45 -15.34 -8.69
C GLU A 92 1.21 -14.06 -9.06
N SER A 93 2.36 -13.84 -8.40
CA SER A 93 3.20 -12.69 -8.67
C SER A 93 3.96 -12.88 -9.99
N ARG A 94 3.43 -12.33 -11.08
CA ARG A 94 4.08 -12.35 -12.42
C ARG A 94 5.11 -11.23 -12.62
N GLY A 95 6.00 -11.01 -11.64
CA GLY A 95 6.95 -9.89 -11.68
C GLY A 95 8.37 -10.27 -11.28
N THR A 96 9.34 -9.51 -11.80
CA THR A 96 10.78 -9.67 -11.51
C THR A 96 11.16 -9.31 -10.06
N VAL A 97 10.30 -8.58 -9.35
CA VAL A 97 10.54 -8.11 -7.98
C VAL A 97 9.41 -8.61 -7.09
N PRO A 98 9.71 -9.24 -5.93
CA PRO A 98 8.68 -9.66 -4.98
C PRO A 98 7.93 -8.45 -4.42
N ALA A 99 6.62 -8.61 -4.21
CA ALA A 99 5.82 -7.59 -3.56
C ALA A 99 6.24 -7.44 -2.09
N ASN A 100 6.30 -6.21 -1.60
CA ASN A 100 6.57 -5.98 -0.18
C ASN A 100 5.39 -6.47 0.67
N PRO A 101 5.65 -7.31 1.68
CA PRO A 101 4.60 -7.77 2.59
C PRO A 101 4.03 -6.58 3.36
N SER A 102 2.72 -6.59 3.58
CA SER A 102 2.06 -5.54 4.35
C SER A 102 1.44 -6.17 5.62
N PRO A 103 1.75 -5.65 6.83
CA PRO A 103 1.30 -6.27 8.08
C PRO A 103 -0.22 -6.43 8.22
N ARG A 104 -0.99 -5.66 7.44
CA ARG A 104 -2.46 -5.70 7.45
C ARG A 104 -3.00 -6.78 6.51
N MET A 105 -2.31 -7.03 5.40
CA MET A 105 -2.62 -8.15 4.51
C MET A 105 -2.33 -9.47 5.23
N ASP A 106 -1.20 -9.56 5.93
CA ASP A 106 -0.81 -10.78 6.65
C ASP A 106 -1.83 -11.15 7.73
N LYS A 107 -2.35 -10.15 8.45
CA LYS A 107 -3.45 -10.34 9.43
C LYS A 107 -4.74 -10.85 8.80
N ALA A 108 -5.18 -10.22 7.70
CA ALA A 108 -6.38 -10.67 7.00
C ALA A 108 -6.20 -12.07 6.39
N ARG A 109 -4.96 -12.41 6.02
CA ARG A 109 -4.62 -13.71 5.45
C ARG A 109 -4.66 -14.81 6.50
N ALA A 110 -4.14 -14.55 7.70
CA ALA A 110 -4.21 -15.50 8.82
C ALA A 110 -5.66 -15.88 9.13
N VAL A 111 -6.56 -14.88 9.25
CA VAL A 111 -7.99 -15.12 9.49
C VAL A 111 -8.64 -15.92 8.35
N PHE A 112 -8.32 -15.60 7.09
CA PHE A 112 -8.84 -16.35 5.95
C PHE A 112 -8.37 -17.82 5.93
N GLU A 113 -7.10 -18.08 6.29
CA GLU A 113 -6.55 -19.43 6.36
C GLU A 113 -7.15 -20.22 7.52
N GLU A 114 -7.39 -19.59 8.68
CA GLU A 114 -8.12 -20.18 9.81
C GLU A 114 -9.55 -20.57 9.40
N GLU A 115 -10.30 -19.65 8.79
CA GLU A 115 -11.68 -19.94 8.32
C GLU A 115 -11.71 -21.07 7.28
N LYS A 116 -10.73 -21.13 6.37
CA LYS A 116 -10.63 -22.19 5.37
C LYS A 116 -10.32 -23.55 6.00
N MET A 117 -9.46 -23.59 7.02
CA MET A 117 -9.15 -24.82 7.76
C MET A 117 -10.37 -25.33 8.53
N VAL A 118 -11.09 -24.44 9.20
CA VAL A 118 -12.33 -24.78 9.92
C VAL A 118 -13.37 -25.32 8.92
N ALA A 119 -13.59 -24.63 7.80
CA ALA A 119 -14.53 -25.09 6.77
C ALA A 119 -14.15 -26.47 6.19
N ALA A 120 -12.84 -26.75 6.02
CA ALA A 120 -12.36 -28.03 5.53
C ALA A 120 -12.47 -29.18 6.55
N GLN A 121 -12.63 -28.89 7.85
CA GLN A 121 -12.89 -29.91 8.88
C GLN A 121 -14.35 -30.35 8.94
N PHE A 122 -15.27 -29.56 8.37
CA PHE A 122 -16.71 -29.84 8.34
C PHE A 122 -17.18 -30.46 7.01
N VAL A 123 -16.26 -30.81 6.11
CA VAL A 123 -16.50 -31.50 4.83
C VAL A 123 -15.87 -32.88 4.89
#